data_AF-A0A352KIS0-F1
#
_entry.id   AF-A0A352KIS0-F1
#
_cell.length_a   1.000
_cell.length_b   1.000
_cell.length_c   1.000
_cell.angle_alpha   90.00
_cell.angle_beta   90.00
_cell.angle_gamma   90.00
#
_symmetry.space_group_name_H-M   'P 1'
#
loop_
_entity.id
_entity.type
_entity.pdbx_description
1 polymer ?
#
loop_
_entity_poly.entity_id
_entity_poly.type
_entity_poly.pdbx_seq_one_letter_code
_entity_poly.pdbx_strand_id
1 'polypeptide(L)'
;IVQMTIIASLVIVVDQILKAYAYDISKQLSVFVGLIITNCIVMGRAEAFAMKNGPVLSFFDGIGNGLGYSLILMTVGAVRELFGSGKLFGIEILPLVSDGGWYNPNGLLLLPPSAFFLIGLFIWALRAQKKEQVEEPDFNLAPQSKSLEPHG
;
A
#
# COMPACT_ATOMS: atom_id res chain seq x y z
N ILE A 1 -15.69 15.71 -8.17
CA ILE A 1 -16.32 16.30 -6.95
C ILE A 1 -17.34 15.35 -6.34
N VAL A 2 -18.41 14.96 -7.06
CA VAL A 2 -19.48 14.09 -6.53
C VAL A 2 -18.95 12.79 -5.93
N GLN A 3 -18.06 12.08 -6.61
CA GLN A 3 -17.44 10.84 -6.11
C GLN A 3 -16.71 11.05 -4.79
N MET A 4 -15.91 12.12 -4.68
CA MET A 4 -15.19 12.48 -3.45
C MET A 4 -16.13 12.80 -2.30
N THR A 5 -17.24 13.48 -2.56
CA THR A 5 -18.27 13.74 -1.54
C THR A 5 -18.92 12.45 -1.06
N ILE A 6 -19.19 11.49 -1.95
CA ILE A 6 -19.76 10.19 -1.59
C ILE A 6 -18.75 9.39 -0.74
N ILE A 7 -17.50 9.29 -1.18
CA ILE A 7 -16.44 8.57 -0.46
C ILE A 7 -16.20 9.21 0.91
N ALA A 8 -16.02 10.54 0.97
CA ALA A 8 -15.77 11.26 2.20
C ALA A 8 -16.93 11.12 3.19
N SER A 9 -18.18 11.26 2.73
CA SER A 9 -19.34 11.12 3.62
C SER A 9 -19.45 9.71 4.20
N LEU A 10 -19.20 8.66 3.40
CA LEU A 10 -19.21 7.28 3.88
C LEU A 10 -18.11 7.03 4.92
N VAL A 11 -16.87 7.46 4.66
CA VAL A 11 -15.74 7.28 5.58
C VAL A 11 -15.98 8.05 6.90
N ILE A 12 -16.55 9.25 6.82
CA ILE A 12 -16.89 10.04 8.02
C ILE A 12 -17.97 9.34 8.85
N VAL A 13 -19.01 8.77 8.22
CA VAL A 13 -20.04 8.02 8.95
C VAL A 13 -19.42 6.81 9.68
N VAL A 14 -18.51 6.09 9.04
CA VAL A 14 -17.77 4.98 9.68
C VAL A 14 -16.93 5.46 10.86
N ASP A 15 -16.24 6.61 10.73
CA ASP A 15 -15.51 7.22 11.84
C ASP A 15 -16.43 7.57 13.02
N GLN A 16 -17.62 8.12 12.77
CA GLN A 16 -18.60 8.41 13.82
C GLN A 16 -19.12 7.15 14.51
N ILE A 17 -19.35 6.07 13.76
CA ILE A 17 -19.73 4.77 14.33
C ILE A 17 -18.62 4.23 15.24
N LEU A 18 -17.36 4.31 14.81
CA LEU A 18 -16.22 3.90 15.64
C LEU A 18 -16.09 4.75 16.91
N LYS A 19 -16.34 6.07 16.84
CA LYS A 19 -16.36 6.94 18.03
C LYS A 19 -17.42 6.50 19.05
N ALA A 20 -18.56 6.01 18.59
CA ALA A 20 -19.66 5.60 19.45
C ALA A 20 -19.41 4.25 20.15
N TYR A 21 -18.79 3.27 19.48
CA TYR A 21 -18.62 1.91 20.01
C TYR A 21 -17.20 1.57 20.47
N ALA A 22 -16.16 2.23 19.96
CA ALA A 22 -14.76 1.92 20.22
C ALA A 22 -13.88 3.18 20.18
N TYR A 23 -14.03 4.04 21.19
CA TYR A 23 -13.38 5.36 21.24
C TYR A 23 -11.85 5.32 21.16
N ASP A 24 -11.20 4.40 21.88
CA ASP A 24 -9.73 4.28 21.87
C ASP A 24 -9.18 3.91 20.49
N ILE A 25 -9.89 3.02 19.78
CA ILE A 25 -9.56 2.62 18.42
C ILE A 25 -9.81 3.81 17.46
N SER A 26 -10.95 4.49 17.59
CA SER A 26 -11.25 5.68 16.78
C SER A 26 -10.19 6.76 16.90
N LYS A 27 -9.63 7.00 18.09
CA LYS A 27 -8.57 8.00 18.30
C LYS A 27 -7.33 7.73 17.43
N GLN A 28 -6.94 6.47 17.30
CA GLN A 28 -5.82 6.07 16.45
C GLN A 28 -6.19 6.13 14.96
N LEU A 29 -7.42 5.73 14.60
CA LEU A 29 -7.92 5.74 13.22
C LEU A 29 -8.25 7.14 12.68
N SER A 30 -8.48 8.14 13.53
CA SER A 30 -8.90 9.48 13.09
C SER A 30 -7.92 10.15 12.14
N VAL A 31 -6.61 9.87 12.25
CA VAL A 31 -5.60 10.38 11.29
C VAL A 31 -5.70 9.64 9.95
N PHE A 32 -6.02 8.35 10.00
CA PHE A 32 -6.18 7.53 8.81
C PHE A 32 -7.45 7.88 8.02
N VAL A 33 -8.47 8.46 8.65
CA VAL A 33 -9.68 8.93 7.95
C VAL A 33 -9.32 9.87 6.79
N GLY A 34 -8.44 10.86 7.03
CA GLY A 34 -7.97 11.77 5.98
C GLY A 34 -7.20 11.04 4.87
N LEU A 35 -6.30 10.12 5.26
CA LEU A 35 -5.48 9.33 4.32
C LEU A 35 -6.30 8.33 3.49
N ILE A 36 -7.43 7.83 4.03
CA ILE A 36 -8.34 6.94 3.32
C ILE A 36 -9.14 7.71 2.27
N ILE A 37 -9.64 8.91 2.63
CA ILE A 37 -10.44 9.75 1.72
C ILE A 37 -9.61 10.19 0.51
N THR A 38 -8.35 10.56 0.72
CA THR A 38 -7.44 11.00 -0.34
C THR A 38 -6.64 9.87 -0.97
N ASN A 39 -6.95 8.61 -0.66
CA ASN A 39 -6.21 7.49 -1.22
C ASN A 39 -6.51 7.33 -2.72
N CYS A 40 -5.44 7.28 -3.51
CA CYS A 40 -5.52 7.15 -4.97
C CYS A 40 -6.23 5.88 -5.43
N ILE A 41 -6.22 4.79 -4.65
CA ILE A 41 -6.87 3.53 -5.03
C ILE A 41 -8.40 3.67 -5.10
N VAL A 42 -8.98 4.42 -4.16
CA VAL A 42 -10.43 4.57 -4.04
C VAL A 42 -10.95 5.41 -5.21
N MET A 43 -10.28 6.53 -5.49
CA MET A 43 -10.58 7.37 -6.64
C MET A 43 -10.35 6.61 -7.95
N GLY A 44 -9.17 5.99 -8.10
CA GLY A 44 -8.76 5.33 -9.33
C GLY A 44 -9.69 4.20 -9.73
N ARG A 45 -10.13 3.36 -8.78
CA ARG A 45 -11.10 2.28 -9.08
C ARG A 45 -12.51 2.81 -9.30
N ALA A 46 -12.92 3.85 -8.58
CA ALA A 46 -14.22 4.49 -8.79
C ALA A 46 -14.33 5.02 -10.24
N GLU A 47 -13.32 5.74 -10.72
CA GLU A 47 -13.30 6.31 -12.07
C GLU A 47 -13.09 5.26 -13.17
N ALA A 48 -12.16 4.32 -12.98
CA ALA A 48 -11.81 3.35 -14.01
C ALA A 48 -12.86 2.23 -14.17
N PHE A 49 -13.48 1.78 -13.08
CA PHE A 49 -14.37 0.62 -13.08
C PHE A 49 -15.79 0.95 -12.64
N ALA A 50 -15.99 1.61 -11.49
CA ALA A 50 -17.31 1.75 -10.90
C ALA A 50 -18.27 2.61 -11.75
N MET A 51 -17.75 3.62 -12.46
CA MET A 51 -18.55 4.49 -13.34
C MET A 51 -19.07 3.79 -14.61
N LYS A 52 -18.49 2.65 -14.99
CA LYS A 52 -18.80 1.95 -16.25
C LYS A 52 -19.55 0.63 -16.03
N ASN A 53 -19.71 0.20 -14.79
CA ASN A 53 -20.25 -1.11 -14.43
C ASN A 53 -21.39 -1.00 -13.41
N GLY A 54 -22.20 -2.06 -13.32
CA GLY A 54 -23.29 -2.14 -12.35
C GLY A 54 -22.79 -2.22 -10.89
N PRO A 55 -23.64 -1.89 -9.90
CA PRO A 55 -23.24 -1.74 -8.49
C PRO A 55 -22.69 -3.04 -7.86
N VAL A 56 -23.24 -4.20 -8.23
CA VAL A 56 -22.80 -5.50 -7.71
C VAL A 56 -21.38 -5.85 -8.18
N LEU A 57 -21.09 -5.66 -9.47
CA LEU A 57 -19.75 -5.89 -10.03
C LEU A 57 -18.73 -4.93 -9.42
N SER A 58 -19.10 -3.66 -9.26
CA SER A 58 -18.25 -2.63 -8.64
C SER A 58 -17.96 -2.91 -7.16
N PHE A 59 -18.90 -3.54 -6.45
CA PHE A 59 -18.68 -3.96 -5.06
C PHE A 59 -17.61 -5.06 -4.95
N PHE A 60 -17.68 -6.08 -5.81
CA PHE A 60 -16.65 -7.12 -5.87
C PHE A 60 -15.29 -6.56 -6.32
N ASP A 61 -15.26 -5.57 -7.22
CA ASP A 61 -14.03 -4.87 -7.58
C ASP A 61 -13.40 -4.17 -6.36
N GLY A 62 -14.21 -3.44 -5.58
CA GLY A 62 -13.74 -2.77 -4.36
C GLY A 62 -13.15 -3.75 -3.34
N ILE A 63 -13.83 -4.88 -3.10
CA ILE A 63 -13.31 -5.94 -2.21
C ILE A 63 -12.00 -6.51 -2.73
N GLY A 64 -11.93 -6.87 -4.02
CA GLY A 64 -10.74 -7.47 -4.60
C GLY A 64 -9.52 -6.55 -4.52
N ASN A 65 -9.68 -5.27 -4.87
CA ASN A 65 -8.60 -4.28 -4.80
C ASN A 65 -8.22 -3.96 -3.35
N GLY A 66 -9.20 -3.90 -2.43
CA GLY A 66 -8.94 -3.71 -1.00
C GLY A 66 -8.13 -4.85 -0.40
N LEU A 67 -8.53 -6.10 -0.65
CA LEU A 67 -7.81 -7.29 -0.20
C LEU A 67 -6.41 -7.39 -0.81
N GLY A 68 -6.27 -7.09 -2.10
CA GLY A 68 -4.97 -7.02 -2.77
C GLY A 68 -4.05 -6.00 -2.12
N TYR A 69 -4.54 -4.78 -1.85
CA TYR A 69 -3.80 -3.74 -1.16
C TYR A 69 -3.39 -4.17 0.26
N SER A 70 -4.32 -4.75 1.03
CA SER A 70 -4.04 -5.27 2.37
C SER A 70 -2.97 -6.37 2.36
N LEU A 71 -3.00 -7.29 1.38
CA LEU A 71 -2.02 -8.37 1.27
C LEU A 71 -0.60 -7.82 1.06
N ILE A 72 -0.45 -6.82 0.18
CA ILE A 72 0.84 -6.16 -0.06
C ILE A 72 1.33 -5.47 1.22
N LEU A 73 0.46 -4.71 1.90
CA LEU A 73 0.83 -4.03 3.14
C LEU A 73 1.19 -4.99 4.27
N MET A 74 0.47 -6.11 4.42
CA MET A 74 0.79 -7.13 5.42
C MET A 74 2.14 -7.78 5.14
N THR A 75 2.43 -8.09 3.87
CA THR A 75 3.70 -8.72 3.48
C THR A 75 4.89 -7.77 3.73
N VAL A 76 4.77 -6.52 3.27
CA VAL A 76 5.81 -5.50 3.49
C VAL A 76 5.95 -5.17 4.98
N GLY A 77 4.84 -5.09 5.71
CA GLY A 77 4.80 -4.88 7.16
C GLY A 77 5.51 -6.00 7.92
N ALA A 78 5.22 -7.26 7.59
CA ALA A 78 5.86 -8.43 8.21
C ALA A 78 7.37 -8.43 8.03
N VAL A 79 7.86 -8.13 6.82
CA VAL A 79 9.31 -8.02 6.56
C VAL A 79 9.92 -6.86 7.35
N ARG A 80 9.25 -5.70 7.38
CA ARG A 80 9.75 -4.53 8.12
C ARG A 80 9.74 -4.74 9.63
N GLU A 81 8.75 -5.41 10.18
CA GLU A 81 8.67 -5.73 11.61
C GLU A 81 9.76 -6.75 11.98
N LEU A 82 9.87 -7.84 11.20
CA LEU A 82 10.80 -8.93 11.50
C LEU A 82 12.25 -8.46 11.48
N PHE A 83 12.65 -7.73 10.44
CA PHE A 83 14.05 -7.30 10.29
C PHE A 83 14.32 -5.90 10.83
N GLY A 84 13.28 -5.09 11.08
CA GLY A 84 13.43 -3.76 11.66
C GLY A 84 13.47 -3.79 13.19
N SER A 85 12.62 -4.59 13.83
CA SER A 85 12.49 -4.66 15.29
C SER A 85 12.60 -6.07 15.87
N GLY A 86 12.91 -7.09 15.07
CA GLY A 86 13.07 -8.48 15.53
C GLY A 86 11.77 -9.18 15.93
N LYS A 87 10.62 -8.53 15.69
CA LYS A 87 9.30 -8.99 16.12
C LYS A 87 8.41 -9.29 14.92
N LEU A 88 7.44 -10.16 15.12
CA LEU A 88 6.40 -10.44 14.13
C LEU A 88 5.07 -10.52 14.84
N PHE A 89 4.13 -9.65 14.47
CA PHE A 89 2.84 -9.51 15.15
C PHE A 89 2.99 -9.33 16.68
N GLY A 90 4.05 -8.62 17.10
CA GLY A 90 4.37 -8.41 18.52
C GLY A 90 5.04 -9.57 19.25
N ILE A 91 5.25 -10.72 18.59
CA ILE A 91 6.01 -11.86 19.14
C ILE A 91 7.48 -11.68 18.79
N GLU A 92 8.37 -11.77 19.78
CA GLU A 92 9.81 -11.70 19.57
C GLU A 92 10.32 -13.00 18.95
N ILE A 93 10.84 -12.91 17.72
CA ILE A 93 11.39 -14.05 16.99
C ILE A 93 12.92 -13.96 16.94
N LEU A 94 13.45 -12.76 16.74
CA LEU A 94 14.88 -12.49 16.69
C LEU A 94 15.25 -11.67 17.92
N PRO A 95 15.91 -12.27 18.94
CA PRO A 95 16.25 -11.54 20.14
C PRO A 95 17.30 -10.48 19.84
N LEU A 96 17.01 -9.22 20.21
CA LEU A 96 17.84 -8.08 19.88
C LEU A 96 19.11 -8.05 20.74
N VAL A 97 20.21 -7.56 20.19
CA VAL A 97 21.45 -7.31 20.95
C VAL A 97 21.20 -6.40 22.17
N SER A 98 20.25 -5.47 22.06
CA SER A 98 19.82 -4.60 23.16
C SER A 98 19.19 -5.34 24.34
N ASP A 99 18.57 -6.50 24.09
CA ASP A 99 17.90 -7.34 25.10
C ASP A 99 18.72 -8.60 25.44
N GLY A 100 20.01 -8.62 25.08
CA GLY A 100 20.92 -9.75 25.34
C GLY A 100 20.91 -10.84 24.26
N GLY A 101 20.26 -10.59 23.13
CA GLY A 101 20.24 -11.46 21.95
C GLY A 101 21.41 -11.23 20.98
N TRP A 102 21.29 -11.78 19.78
CA TRP A 102 22.34 -11.77 18.75
C TRP A 102 21.98 -10.92 17.52
N TYR A 103 20.74 -10.46 17.41
CA TYR A 103 20.26 -9.75 16.22
C TYR A 103 20.39 -8.24 16.36
N ASN A 104 21.10 -7.60 15.42
CA ASN A 104 21.17 -6.14 15.34
C ASN A 104 20.06 -5.62 14.42
N PRO A 105 19.10 -4.81 14.92
CA PRO A 105 17.96 -4.35 14.14
C PRO A 105 18.40 -3.49 12.95
N ASN A 106 17.80 -3.73 11.78
CA ASN A 106 18.09 -2.93 10.61
C ASN A 106 17.32 -1.61 10.65
N GLY A 107 17.98 -0.55 11.10
CA GLY A 107 17.41 0.80 11.17
C GLY A 107 16.82 1.29 9.85
N LEU A 108 17.39 0.90 8.70
CA LEU A 108 16.89 1.29 7.38
C LEU A 108 15.45 0.82 7.14
N LEU A 109 15.08 -0.37 7.62
CA LEU A 109 13.75 -0.97 7.40
C LEU A 109 12.63 -0.29 8.18
N LEU A 110 12.98 0.53 9.17
CA LEU A 110 12.02 1.33 9.92
C LEU A 110 11.63 2.61 9.16
N LEU A 111 12.50 3.15 8.30
CA LEU A 111 12.25 4.39 7.57
C LEU A 111 11.37 4.18 6.32
N PRO A 112 10.64 5.22 5.84
CA PRO A 112 9.82 5.15 4.63
C PRO A 112 10.51 4.64 3.34
N PRO A 113 11.80 4.96 3.05
CA PRO A 113 12.49 4.48 1.86
C PRO A 113 12.51 2.95 1.71
N SER A 114 12.51 2.22 2.83
CA SER A 114 12.49 0.75 2.83
C SER A 114 11.26 0.16 2.14
N ALA A 115 10.10 0.79 2.30
CA ALA A 115 8.87 0.30 1.69
C ALA A 115 8.95 0.32 0.16
N PHE A 116 9.61 1.32 -0.42
CA PHE A 116 9.82 1.41 -1.87
C PHE A 116 10.71 0.28 -2.38
N PHE A 117 11.82 -0.02 -1.69
CA PHE A 117 12.69 -1.14 -2.06
C PHE A 117 11.98 -2.49 -1.97
N LEU A 118 11.23 -2.71 -0.87
CA LEU A 118 10.51 -3.97 -0.66
C LEU A 118 9.40 -4.17 -1.70
N ILE A 119 8.60 -3.14 -1.98
CA ILE A 119 7.57 -3.20 -3.02
C ILE A 119 8.22 -3.40 -4.40
N GLY A 120 9.33 -2.71 -4.69
CA GLY A 120 10.07 -2.87 -5.94
C GLY A 120 10.59 -4.30 -6.15
N LEU A 121 11.20 -4.89 -5.12
CA LEU A 121 11.65 -6.30 -5.14
C LEU A 121 10.49 -7.27 -5.27
N PHE A 122 9.36 -6.99 -4.60
CA PHE A 122 8.15 -7.80 -4.72
C PHE A 122 7.58 -7.79 -6.14
N ILE A 123 7.47 -6.61 -6.76
CA ILE A 123 7.04 -6.45 -8.16
C ILE A 123 8.03 -7.16 -9.10
N TRP A 124 9.33 -7.00 -8.87
CA TRP A 124 10.37 -7.68 -9.66
C TRP A 124 10.23 -9.20 -9.58
N ALA A 125 10.07 -9.76 -8.38
CA ALA A 125 9.91 -11.20 -8.19
C ALA A 125 8.66 -11.73 -8.93
N LEU A 126 7.54 -11.00 -8.85
CA LEU A 126 6.32 -11.36 -9.57
C LEU A 126 6.50 -11.30 -11.09
N ARG A 127 7.08 -10.21 -11.61
CA ARG A 127 7.32 -10.04 -13.06
C ARG A 127 8.37 -11.00 -13.61
N ALA A 128 9.34 -11.43 -12.79
CA ALA A 128 10.32 -12.44 -13.17
C ALA A 128 9.66 -13.82 -13.41
N GLN A 129 8.64 -14.15 -12.62
CA GLN A 129 7.86 -15.39 -12.79
C GLN A 129 6.74 -15.25 -13.84
N LYS A 130 6.06 -14.10 -13.88
CA LYS A 130 4.96 -13.80 -14.81
C LYS A 130 5.38 -12.77 -15.84
N LYS A 131 6.18 -13.22 -16.81
CA LYS A 131 6.71 -12.35 -17.88
C LYS A 131 5.62 -11.71 -18.75
N GLU A 132 4.41 -12.25 -18.77
CA GLU A 132 3.24 -11.67 -19.45
C GLU A 132 2.88 -10.26 -18.92
N GLN A 133 3.24 -9.93 -17.68
CA GLN A 133 3.01 -8.61 -17.09
C GLN A 133 4.08 -7.57 -17.45
N VAL A 134 5.11 -7.97 -18.21
CA VAL A 134 6.15 -7.06 -18.70
C VAL A 134 5.60 -6.37 -19.94
N GLU A 135 5.25 -5.10 -19.78
CA GLU A 135 4.79 -4.25 -20.89
C GLU A 135 5.89 -4.14 -21.94
N GLU A 136 5.49 -4.25 -23.22
CA GLU A 136 6.41 -3.97 -24.31
C GLU A 136 6.81 -2.49 -24.29
N PRO A 137 8.06 -2.15 -24.61
CA PRO A 137 8.47 -0.76 -24.67
C PRO A 137 7.65 -0.02 -25.73
N ASP A 138 6.89 1.00 -25.30
CA ASP A 138 6.04 1.83 -26.18
C ASP A 138 6.80 2.50 -27.33
N PHE A 139 8.13 2.65 -27.19
CA PHE A 139 8.98 3.27 -28.19
C PHE A 139 10.26 2.47 -28.41
N ASN A 140 10.52 2.08 -29.66
CA ASN A 140 11.83 1.61 -30.09
C ASN A 140 12.79 2.80 -30.16
N LEU A 141 13.75 2.85 -29.25
CA LEU A 141 14.81 3.87 -29.25
C LEU A 141 15.60 3.77 -30.56
N ALA A 142 15.62 4.86 -31.34
CA ALA A 142 16.48 4.95 -32.51
C ALA A 142 17.95 4.80 -32.08
N PRO A 143 18.81 4.10 -32.84
CA PRO A 143 20.18 3.76 -32.45
C PRO A 143 21.11 4.94 -32.06
N GLN A 144 20.66 6.19 -32.26
CA GLN A 144 21.40 7.43 -32.06
C GLN A 144 20.92 8.27 -30.86
N SER A 145 19.91 7.84 -30.10
CA SER A 145 19.47 8.58 -28.91
C SER A 145 20.43 8.32 -27.73
N LYS A 146 21.61 8.95 -27.74
CA LYS A 146 22.34 9.20 -26.50
C LYS A 146 21.47 10.12 -25.65
N SER A 147 21.22 9.69 -24.40
CA SER A 147 20.53 10.41 -23.31
C SER A 147 20.40 11.91 -23.56
N LEU A 148 19.21 12.35 -23.98
CA LEU A 148 18.87 13.77 -23.93
C LEU A 148 18.71 14.14 -22.47
N GLU A 149 19.62 14.97 -21.97
CA GLU A 149 19.55 15.58 -20.65
C GLU A 149 18.20 16.30 -20.46
N PRO A 150 17.65 16.27 -19.24
CA PRO A 150 16.28 16.71 -18.99
C PRO A 150 16.22 18.24 -18.90
N HIS A 151 15.59 18.89 -19.87
CA HIS A 151 15.16 20.29 -19.75
C HIS A 151 13.77 20.48 -20.34
N GLY A 152 12.83 20.89 -19.48
CA GLY A 152 11.47 21.28 -19.82
C GLY A 152 10.53 21.12 -18.64
#